data_AF-A0A3M8C2N7-F1
#
_entry.id   AF-A0A3M8C2N7-F1
#
_cell.length_a   1.000
_cell.length_b   1.000
_cell.length_c   1.000
_cell.angle_alpha   90.00
_cell.angle_beta   90.00
_cell.angle_gamma   90.00
#
_symmetry.space_group_name_H-M   'P 1'
#
loop_
_entity.id
_entity.type
_entity.pdbx_description
1 polymer ?
#
loop_
_entity_poly.entity_id
_entity_poly.type
_entity_poly.pdbx_seq_one_letter_code
_entity_poly.pdbx_strand_id
1 'polypeptide(L)'
;MYIQEIENRAAQLKEELGGKIFAFPVDEADPFSKYTITMDLGGSNFKTYPKPLIINEVAACVKTLLEQLKEEGVDVDYSRDVRFISYQAQMDAPDVTMHRLKKSNIEKPLMESGVDVMPNPDDPETMLFSARGILKYSMLEMLDKNPKGARFMDEYFKLLASRRYGKTVAAIRQEVRRMSKSEAIHWVEKTYKRYISDSQEIMNIMQVIGGVRS
;
A
#
# COMPACT_ATOMS: atom_id res chain seq x y z
N MET A 1 31.70 -0.83 7.81
CA MET A 1 31.41 0.02 6.65
C MET A 1 31.94 1.42 6.89
N TYR A 2 32.77 1.93 5.99
CA TYR A 2 33.29 3.31 6.04
C TYR A 2 32.20 4.29 5.57
N ILE A 3 32.23 5.56 6.03
CA ILE A 3 31.23 6.59 5.66
C ILE A 3 31.10 6.72 4.13
N GLN A 4 32.21 6.63 3.40
CA GLN A 4 32.21 6.67 1.94
C GLN A 4 31.40 5.52 1.31
N GLU A 5 31.45 4.32 1.89
CA GLU A 5 30.69 3.17 1.40
C GLU A 5 29.19 3.36 1.64
N ILE A 6 28.83 3.95 2.79
CA ILE A 6 27.44 4.34 3.11
C ILE A 6 26.93 5.36 2.08
N GLU A 7 27.69 6.40 1.80
CA GLU A 7 27.30 7.46 0.86
C GLU A 7 27.20 6.95 -0.57
N ASN A 8 28.12 6.08 -0.99
CA ASN A 8 28.04 5.40 -2.28
C ASN A 8 26.79 4.53 -2.39
N ARG A 9 26.43 3.81 -1.32
CA ARG A 9 25.20 3.01 -1.30
C ARG A 9 23.95 3.89 -1.37
N ALA A 10 23.94 5.01 -0.66
CA ALA A 10 22.84 5.97 -0.73
C ALA A 10 22.68 6.57 -2.13
N ALA A 11 23.79 6.83 -2.83
CA ALA A 11 23.78 7.30 -4.22
C ALA A 11 23.12 6.28 -5.16
N GLN A 12 23.46 4.99 -5.04
CA GLN A 12 22.81 3.91 -5.81
C GLN A 12 21.31 3.84 -5.52
N LEU A 13 20.93 3.86 -4.24
CA LEU A 13 19.51 3.82 -3.83
C LEU A 13 18.72 5.01 -4.36
N LYS A 14 19.35 6.18 -4.48
CA LYS A 14 18.73 7.36 -5.09
C LYS A 14 18.48 7.16 -6.59
N GLU A 15 19.42 6.58 -7.32
CA GLU A 15 19.24 6.26 -8.74
C GLU A 15 18.12 5.24 -8.95
N GLU A 16 18.02 4.23 -8.08
CA GLU A 16 17.03 3.16 -8.17
C GLU A 16 15.62 3.58 -7.73
N LEU A 17 15.52 4.33 -6.62
CA LEU A 17 14.25 4.55 -5.91
C LEU A 17 13.84 6.03 -5.82
N GLY A 18 14.73 6.95 -6.23
CA GLY A 18 14.57 8.38 -5.94
C GLY A 18 14.59 8.69 -4.44
N GLY A 19 14.19 9.91 -4.09
CA GLY A 19 14.13 10.39 -2.72
C GLY A 19 15.38 11.17 -2.29
N LYS A 20 15.37 11.63 -1.03
CA LYS A 20 16.39 12.50 -0.43
C LYS A 20 16.98 11.96 0.86
N ILE A 21 16.23 11.16 1.62
CA ILE A 21 16.63 10.62 2.92
C ILE A 21 16.61 9.09 2.82
N PHE A 22 17.74 8.46 3.14
CA PHE A 22 17.94 7.03 3.02
C PHE A 22 18.29 6.46 4.38
N ALA A 23 17.52 5.47 4.83
CA ALA A 23 17.79 4.72 6.04
C ALA A 23 17.89 3.24 5.71
N PHE A 24 19.02 2.61 5.99
CA PHE A 24 19.27 1.21 5.66
C PHE A 24 20.26 0.56 6.65
N PRO A 25 20.25 -0.77 6.82
CA PRO A 25 21.16 -1.46 7.73
C PRO A 25 22.62 -1.34 7.26
N VAL A 26 23.54 -1.21 8.21
CA VAL A 26 24.99 -1.18 7.97
C VAL A 26 25.51 -2.52 7.46
N ASP A 27 24.89 -3.62 7.87
CA ASP A 27 25.14 -4.97 7.38
C ASP A 27 23.81 -5.59 6.95
N GLU A 28 23.67 -5.88 5.66
CA GLU A 28 22.45 -6.40 5.07
C GLU A 28 22.15 -7.84 5.52
N ALA A 29 23.18 -8.60 5.88
CA ALA A 29 23.08 -10.02 6.27
C ALA A 29 22.88 -10.21 7.78
N ASP A 30 23.16 -9.21 8.61
CA ASP A 30 22.95 -9.28 10.06
C ASP A 30 21.51 -8.88 10.44
N PRO A 31 20.68 -9.80 10.99
CA PRO A 31 19.31 -9.51 11.41
C PRO A 31 19.23 -8.42 12.49
N PHE A 32 20.29 -8.22 13.27
CA PHE A 32 20.37 -7.20 14.32
C PHE A 32 21.18 -5.98 13.91
N SER A 33 21.50 -5.85 12.62
CA SER A 33 22.27 -4.72 12.13
C SER A 33 21.64 -3.40 12.52
N LYS A 34 22.46 -2.50 13.04
CA LYS A 34 22.10 -1.09 13.18
C LYS A 34 21.91 -0.47 11.81
N TYR A 35 21.16 0.62 11.77
CA TYR A 35 20.83 1.37 10.59
C TYR A 35 21.65 2.66 10.53
N THR A 36 22.01 3.04 9.32
CA THR A 36 22.56 4.36 9.01
C THR A 36 21.46 5.26 8.45
N ILE A 37 21.67 6.57 8.53
CA ILE A 37 20.80 7.58 7.90
C ILE A 37 21.69 8.47 7.05
N THR A 38 21.33 8.62 5.78
CA THR A 38 22.07 9.46 4.82
C THR A 38 21.10 10.38 4.11
N MET A 39 21.46 11.65 3.98
CA MET A 39 20.65 12.65 3.29
C MET A 39 21.41 13.22 2.09
N ASP A 40 20.73 13.32 0.96
CA ASP A 40 21.20 14.05 -0.22
C ASP A 40 20.97 15.56 -0.03
N LEU A 41 22.06 16.33 -0.07
CA LEU A 41 22.06 17.78 0.01
C LEU A 41 22.01 18.45 -1.38
N GLY A 42 21.93 17.65 -2.45
CA GLY A 42 21.97 18.11 -3.84
C GLY A 42 23.36 18.02 -4.46
N GLY A 43 23.42 17.93 -5.79
CA GLY A 43 24.70 17.85 -6.54
C GLY A 43 25.54 16.60 -6.22
N SER A 44 24.88 15.48 -5.86
CA SER A 44 25.53 14.24 -5.42
C SER A 44 26.32 14.37 -4.10
N ASN A 45 26.00 15.38 -3.29
CA ASN A 45 26.58 15.56 -1.98
C ASN A 45 25.71 14.88 -0.92
N PHE A 46 26.20 13.76 -0.38
CA PHE A 46 25.52 13.03 0.68
C PHE A 46 26.12 13.37 2.05
N LYS A 47 25.27 13.39 3.08
CA LYS A 47 25.71 13.54 4.46
C LYS A 47 25.13 12.43 5.32
N THR A 48 26.02 11.67 5.94
CA THR A 48 25.67 10.53 6.79
C THR A 48 25.62 10.93 8.26
N TYR A 49 24.61 10.46 8.98
CA TYR A 49 24.56 10.58 10.44
C TYR A 49 25.69 9.74 11.06
N PRO A 50 26.52 10.30 11.96
CA PRO A 50 27.82 9.72 12.31
C PRO A 50 27.74 8.41 13.11
N LYS A 51 26.59 8.09 13.71
CA LYS A 51 26.43 6.93 14.58
C LYS A 51 25.30 6.02 14.08
N PRO A 52 25.56 4.73 13.81
CA PRO A 52 24.50 3.79 13.52
C PRO A 52 23.52 3.64 14.69
N LEU A 53 22.23 3.60 14.38
CA LEU A 53 21.11 3.63 15.31
C LEU A 53 20.28 2.35 15.21
N ILE A 54 19.49 2.02 16.23
CA ILE A 54 18.50 0.95 16.10
C ILE A 54 17.26 1.44 15.33
N ILE A 55 16.43 0.53 14.82
CA ILE A 55 15.30 0.88 13.95
C ILE A 55 14.35 1.94 14.55
N ASN A 56 14.07 1.86 15.86
CA ASN A 56 13.20 2.81 16.56
C ASN A 56 13.82 4.21 16.63
N GLU A 57 15.13 4.28 16.90
CA GLU A 57 15.88 5.54 16.94
C GLU A 57 15.96 6.15 15.53
N VAL A 58 16.11 5.33 14.49
CA VAL A 58 16.09 5.79 13.11
C VAL A 58 14.75 6.38 12.72
N ALA A 59 13.64 5.70 13.03
CA ALA A 59 12.31 6.22 12.74
C ALA A 59 12.06 7.57 13.41
N ALA A 60 12.49 7.72 14.68
CA ALA A 60 12.42 8.99 15.39
C ALA A 60 13.28 10.07 14.72
N CYS A 61 14.52 9.73 14.34
CA CYS A 61 15.45 10.66 13.71
C CYS A 61 14.93 11.14 12.33
N VAL A 62 14.41 10.22 11.50
CA VAL A 62 13.80 10.56 10.21
C VAL A 62 12.61 11.50 10.40
N LYS A 63 11.76 11.24 11.40
CA LYS A 63 10.63 12.12 11.72
C LYS A 63 11.12 13.54 12.06
N THR A 64 12.08 13.65 12.97
CA THR A 64 12.66 14.94 13.37
C THR A 64 13.32 15.66 12.20
N LEU A 65 14.02 14.93 11.33
CA LEU A 65 14.65 15.50 10.13
C LEU A 65 13.61 16.08 9.16
N LEU A 66 12.51 15.37 8.93
CA LEU A 66 11.41 15.87 8.10
C LEU A 66 10.73 17.11 8.71
N GLU A 67 10.55 17.14 10.03
CA GLU A 67 9.98 18.30 10.74
C GLU A 67 10.89 19.53 10.59
N GLN A 68 12.20 19.38 10.80
CA GLN A 68 13.18 20.45 10.64
C GLN A 68 13.24 20.98 9.20
N LEU A 69 13.28 20.10 8.20
CA LEU A 69 13.29 20.51 6.79
C LEU A 69 12.02 21.28 6.42
N LYS A 70 10.86 20.91 6.96
CA LYS A 70 9.60 21.65 6.78
C LYS A 70 9.63 23.02 7.44
N GLU A 71 10.18 23.12 8.66
CA GLU A 71 10.38 24.40 9.35
C GLU A 71 11.31 25.34 8.57
N GLU A 72 12.32 24.79 7.89
CA GLU A 72 13.22 25.51 6.98
C GLU A 72 12.59 25.82 5.60
N GLY A 73 11.33 25.46 5.38
CA GLY A 73 10.59 25.75 4.14
C GLY A 73 10.89 24.80 2.99
N VAL A 74 11.55 23.67 3.24
CA VAL A 74 11.81 22.65 2.23
C VAL A 74 10.56 21.77 2.05
N ASP A 75 10.04 21.68 0.83
CA ASP A 75 8.95 20.73 0.50
C ASP A 75 9.50 19.30 0.56
N VAL A 76 9.22 18.62 1.68
CA VAL A 76 9.53 17.21 1.89
C VAL A 76 8.32 16.46 2.45
N ASP A 77 8.13 15.25 1.95
CA ASP A 77 7.12 14.31 2.45
C ASP A 77 7.72 12.92 2.62
N TYR A 78 7.25 12.17 3.62
CA TYR A 78 7.76 10.83 3.91
C TYR A 78 7.65 9.90 2.68
N SER A 79 6.51 9.90 1.99
CA SER A 79 6.27 8.99 0.86
C SER A 79 7.18 9.29 -0.35
N ARG A 80 7.44 10.58 -0.60
CA ARG A 80 8.23 11.03 -1.76
C ARG A 80 9.73 10.97 -1.48
N ASP A 81 10.14 11.40 -0.29
CA ASP A 81 11.53 11.75 0.00
C ASP A 81 12.26 10.75 0.89
N VAL A 82 11.55 9.87 1.61
CA VAL A 82 12.19 8.88 2.50
C VAL A 82 12.23 7.50 1.86
N ARG A 83 13.40 6.85 1.91
CA ARG A 83 13.62 5.44 1.59
C ARG A 83 14.13 4.74 2.84
N PHE A 84 13.20 4.12 3.57
CA PHE A 84 13.51 3.26 4.71
C PHE A 84 13.57 1.81 4.23
N ILE A 85 14.76 1.22 4.24
CA ILE A 85 15.06 -0.05 3.59
C ILE A 85 15.45 -1.06 4.66
N SER A 86 14.79 -2.21 4.63
CA SER A 86 15.14 -3.40 5.41
C SER A 86 15.30 -4.57 4.45
N TYR A 87 16.32 -5.39 4.64
CA TYR A 87 16.51 -6.61 3.87
C TYR A 87 15.87 -7.81 4.59
N GLN A 88 15.88 -8.96 3.93
CA GLN A 88 15.25 -10.18 4.43
C GLN A 88 15.74 -10.56 5.83
N ALA A 89 17.05 -10.41 6.12
CA ALA A 89 17.61 -10.70 7.43
C ALA A 89 16.98 -9.86 8.55
N GLN A 90 16.81 -8.54 8.34
CA GLN A 90 16.17 -7.69 9.35
C GLN A 90 14.66 -7.97 9.45
N MET A 91 13.99 -8.27 8.34
CA MET A 91 12.57 -8.65 8.33
C MET A 91 12.30 -9.97 9.06
N ASP A 92 13.29 -10.87 9.07
CA ASP A 92 13.24 -12.17 9.75
C ASP A 92 13.81 -12.15 11.16
N ALA A 93 14.32 -11.00 11.62
CA ALA A 93 14.84 -10.86 12.98
C ALA A 93 13.73 -11.19 14.00
N PRO A 94 14.07 -11.85 15.12
CA PRO A 94 13.13 -12.20 16.19
C PRO A 94 12.76 -10.96 17.04
N ASP A 95 12.35 -9.88 16.38
CA ASP A 95 11.95 -8.62 16.99
C ASP A 95 10.45 -8.40 16.77
N VAL A 96 9.73 -7.97 17.82
CA VAL A 96 8.27 -7.79 17.77
C VAL A 96 7.87 -6.68 16.79
N THR A 97 8.67 -5.63 16.68
CA THR A 97 8.46 -4.53 15.72
C THR A 97 8.66 -5.04 14.31
N MET A 98 9.73 -5.81 14.05
CA MET A 98 9.97 -6.42 12.72
C MET A 98 8.91 -7.45 12.35
N HIS A 99 8.45 -8.29 13.30
CA HIS A 99 7.36 -9.23 13.04
C HIS A 99 6.04 -8.50 12.72
N ARG A 100 5.77 -7.37 13.38
CA ARG A 100 4.63 -6.50 13.06
C ARG A 100 4.80 -5.84 11.71
N LEU A 101 5.98 -5.29 11.41
CA LEU A 101 6.31 -4.70 10.11
C LEU A 101 6.19 -5.73 9.00
N LYS A 102 6.74 -6.94 9.14
CA LYS A 102 6.57 -8.05 8.19
C LYS A 102 5.10 -8.37 7.97
N LYS A 103 4.29 -8.45 9.02
CA LYS A 103 2.84 -8.65 8.90
C LYS A 103 2.12 -7.48 8.20
N SER A 104 2.65 -6.26 8.31
CA SER A 104 2.12 -5.05 7.66
C SER A 104 2.65 -4.82 6.23
N ASN A 105 3.88 -5.24 5.93
CA ASN A 105 4.57 -5.13 4.63
C ASN A 105 4.32 -6.33 3.72
N ILE A 106 3.83 -7.44 4.26
CA ILE A 106 3.04 -8.37 3.45
C ILE A 106 1.75 -7.61 3.18
N GLU A 107 1.77 -6.71 2.19
CA GLU A 107 0.53 -6.32 1.55
C GLU A 107 -0.12 -7.63 1.15
N LYS A 108 -1.24 -7.96 1.79
CA LYS A 108 -2.10 -9.00 1.24
C LYS A 108 -2.31 -8.58 -0.20
N PRO A 109 -2.06 -9.48 -1.17
CA PRO A 109 -2.26 -9.13 -2.56
C PRO A 109 -3.68 -8.56 -2.69
N LEU A 110 -3.81 -7.44 -3.41
CA LEU A 110 -5.10 -6.74 -3.53
C LEU A 110 -6.20 -7.72 -3.98
N MET A 111 -5.81 -8.74 -4.75
CA MET A 111 -6.61 -9.89 -5.17
C MET A 111 -6.00 -11.20 -4.63
N GLU A 112 -6.78 -11.99 -3.92
CA GLU A 112 -6.35 -13.29 -3.39
C GLU A 112 -6.60 -14.42 -4.42
N SER A 113 -5.55 -15.13 -4.82
CA SER A 113 -5.67 -16.27 -5.73
C SER A 113 -6.48 -17.41 -5.10
N GLY A 114 -7.37 -18.03 -5.88
CA GLY A 114 -8.28 -19.09 -5.42
C GLY A 114 -9.50 -18.59 -4.62
N VAL A 115 -9.55 -17.30 -4.27
CA VAL A 115 -10.70 -16.71 -3.54
C VAL A 115 -11.34 -15.57 -4.32
N ASP A 116 -10.54 -14.62 -4.80
CA ASP A 116 -11.00 -13.48 -5.60
C ASP A 116 -10.89 -13.75 -7.09
N VAL A 117 -9.80 -14.40 -7.50
CA VAL A 117 -9.50 -14.74 -8.90
C VAL A 117 -8.98 -16.16 -9.02
N MET A 118 -9.35 -16.84 -10.10
CA MET A 118 -8.81 -18.13 -10.46
C MET A 118 -8.69 -18.25 -11.99
N PRO A 119 -7.75 -19.06 -12.51
CA PRO A 119 -7.71 -19.36 -13.94
C PRO A 119 -9.04 -19.93 -14.42
N ASN A 120 -9.46 -19.54 -15.61
CA ASN A 120 -10.64 -20.14 -16.23
C ASN A 120 -10.29 -21.57 -16.70
N PRO A 121 -11.01 -22.61 -16.26
CA PRO A 121 -10.72 -23.99 -16.66
C PRO A 121 -10.92 -24.23 -18.15
N ASP A 122 -11.79 -23.46 -18.81
CA ASP A 122 -12.11 -23.61 -20.24
C ASP A 122 -11.18 -22.77 -21.15
N ASP A 123 -10.54 -21.73 -20.60
CA ASP A 123 -9.61 -20.86 -21.30
C ASP A 123 -8.55 -20.30 -20.33
N PRO A 124 -7.42 -21.01 -20.13
CA PRO A 124 -6.41 -20.64 -19.14
C PRO A 124 -5.74 -19.28 -19.35
N GLU A 125 -5.89 -18.63 -20.51
CA GLU A 125 -5.40 -17.27 -20.73
C GLU A 125 -6.33 -16.20 -20.11
N THR A 126 -7.52 -16.61 -19.66
CA THR A 126 -8.51 -15.75 -19.00
C THR A 126 -8.65 -16.07 -17.52
N MET A 127 -9.07 -15.06 -16.75
CA MET A 127 -9.30 -15.18 -15.30
C MET A 127 -10.79 -15.12 -14.99
N LEU A 128 -11.27 -16.05 -14.17
CA LEU A 128 -12.58 -15.97 -13.54
C LEU A 128 -12.48 -15.20 -12.23
N PHE A 129 -13.45 -14.33 -12.00
CA PHE A 129 -13.56 -13.57 -10.76
C PHE A 129 -14.72 -14.12 -9.93
N SER A 130 -14.49 -14.27 -8.63
CA SER A 130 -15.59 -14.47 -7.69
C SER A 130 -16.38 -13.17 -7.51
N ALA A 131 -17.56 -13.24 -6.88
CA ALA A 131 -18.32 -12.03 -6.53
C ALA A 131 -17.48 -11.04 -5.68
N ARG A 132 -16.72 -11.53 -4.70
CA ARG A 132 -15.80 -10.69 -3.92
C ARG A 132 -14.70 -10.10 -4.80
N GLY A 133 -14.16 -10.90 -5.73
CA GLY A 133 -13.18 -10.45 -6.71
C GLY A 133 -13.69 -9.33 -7.62
N ILE A 134 -14.92 -9.45 -8.13
CA ILE A 134 -15.58 -8.42 -8.95
C ILE A 134 -15.70 -7.10 -8.18
N LEU A 135 -16.10 -7.16 -6.90
CA LEU A 135 -16.19 -5.96 -6.06
C LEU A 135 -14.83 -5.30 -5.88
N LYS A 136 -13.80 -6.09 -5.57
CA LYS A 136 -12.43 -5.60 -5.39
C LYS A 136 -11.90 -4.96 -6.67
N TYR A 137 -12.02 -5.66 -7.80
CA TYR A 137 -11.64 -5.15 -9.11
C TYR A 137 -12.36 -3.83 -9.44
N SER A 138 -13.69 -3.80 -9.27
CA SER A 138 -14.49 -2.62 -9.57
C SER A 138 -14.18 -1.42 -8.65
N MET A 139 -13.81 -1.68 -7.38
CA MET A 139 -13.33 -0.65 -6.45
C MET A 139 -12.00 -0.06 -6.91
N LEU A 140 -11.05 -0.90 -7.31
CA LEU A 140 -9.75 -0.44 -7.83
C LEU A 140 -9.94 0.39 -9.10
N GLU A 141 -10.75 -0.10 -10.05
CA GLU A 141 -11.13 0.62 -11.26
C GLU A 141 -11.76 1.99 -10.95
N MET A 142 -12.66 2.08 -9.96
CA MET A 142 -13.24 3.36 -9.55
C MET A 142 -12.18 4.31 -9.00
N LEU A 143 -11.27 3.84 -8.14
CA LEU A 143 -10.20 4.65 -7.56
C LEU A 143 -9.20 5.13 -8.62
N ASP A 144 -8.96 4.30 -9.64
CA ASP A 144 -8.20 4.64 -10.84
C ASP A 144 -9.01 5.48 -11.86
N LYS A 145 -10.17 5.99 -11.44
CA LYS A 145 -11.06 6.90 -12.19
C LYS A 145 -11.67 6.29 -13.45
N ASN A 146 -11.75 4.96 -13.54
CA ASN A 146 -12.48 4.30 -14.62
C ASN A 146 -14.01 4.45 -14.41
N PRO A 147 -14.75 5.02 -15.38
CA PRO A 147 -16.19 5.18 -15.30
C PRO A 147 -16.97 3.88 -15.11
N LYS A 148 -16.47 2.74 -15.63
CA LYS A 148 -17.11 1.42 -15.46
C LYS A 148 -17.07 0.99 -14.00
N GLY A 149 -15.91 1.07 -13.37
CA GLY A 149 -15.75 0.80 -11.94
C GLY A 149 -16.62 1.72 -11.09
N ALA A 150 -16.66 3.02 -11.42
CA ALA A 150 -17.50 3.98 -10.70
C ALA A 150 -19.01 3.65 -10.77
N ARG A 151 -19.52 3.27 -11.95
CA ARG A 151 -20.92 2.86 -12.11
C ARG A 151 -21.23 1.58 -11.32
N PHE A 152 -20.32 0.62 -11.35
CA PHE A 152 -20.46 -0.61 -10.58
C PHE A 152 -20.52 -0.34 -9.09
N MET A 153 -19.57 0.43 -8.59
CA MET A 153 -19.50 0.73 -7.17
C MET A 153 -20.69 1.57 -6.70
N ASP A 154 -21.27 2.42 -7.55
CA ASP A 154 -22.48 3.16 -7.23
C ASP A 154 -23.70 2.26 -6.97
N GLU A 155 -23.89 1.20 -7.77
CA GLU A 155 -24.93 0.20 -7.51
C GLU A 155 -24.64 -0.60 -6.24
N TYR A 156 -23.37 -0.95 -6.00
CA TYR A 156 -22.98 -1.59 -4.75
C TYR A 156 -23.23 -0.71 -3.52
N PHE A 157 -22.97 0.60 -3.60
CA PHE A 157 -23.25 1.54 -2.51
C PHE A 157 -24.76 1.68 -2.26
N LYS A 158 -25.59 1.65 -3.30
CA LYS A 158 -27.06 1.60 -3.14
C LYS A 158 -27.49 0.32 -2.41
N LEU A 159 -26.91 -0.82 -2.78
CA LEU A 159 -27.15 -2.08 -2.09
C LEU A 159 -26.78 -1.98 -0.61
N LEU A 160 -25.58 -1.50 -0.27
CA LEU A 160 -25.17 -1.30 1.13
C LEU A 160 -26.08 -0.34 1.90
N ALA A 161 -26.48 0.78 1.28
CA ALA A 161 -27.39 1.73 1.91
C ALA A 161 -28.75 1.07 2.23
N SER A 162 -29.29 0.24 1.32
CA SER A 162 -30.53 -0.52 1.55
C SER A 162 -30.40 -1.55 2.67
N ARG A 163 -29.18 -2.08 2.90
CA ARG A 163 -28.84 -3.06 3.95
C ARG A 163 -28.48 -2.41 5.29
N ARG A 164 -28.90 -1.16 5.51
CA ARG A 164 -28.66 -0.39 6.75
C ARG A 164 -27.18 -0.27 7.12
N TYR A 165 -26.30 -0.05 6.14
CA TYR A 165 -24.89 0.28 6.38
C TYR A 165 -24.70 1.51 7.31
N GLY A 166 -25.71 2.38 7.39
CA GLY A 166 -25.73 3.53 8.30
C GLY A 166 -25.23 4.83 7.66
N LYS A 167 -24.93 4.82 6.35
CA LYS A 167 -24.57 6.01 5.57
C LYS A 167 -25.34 6.04 4.25
N THR A 168 -25.56 7.24 3.70
CA THR A 168 -26.12 7.41 2.36
C THR A 168 -25.09 7.03 1.29
N VAL A 169 -25.55 6.75 0.07
CA VAL A 169 -24.67 6.44 -1.08
C VAL A 169 -23.58 7.50 -1.27
N ALA A 170 -23.93 8.78 -1.19
CA ALA A 170 -22.98 9.88 -1.32
C ALA A 170 -21.91 9.89 -0.21
N ALA A 171 -22.33 9.62 1.04
CA ALA A 171 -21.40 9.54 2.18
C ALA A 171 -20.48 8.32 2.10
N ILE A 172 -20.99 7.16 1.65
CA ILE A 172 -20.16 5.97 1.38
C ILE A 172 -19.13 6.29 0.30
N ARG A 173 -19.56 6.91 -0.81
CA ARG A 173 -18.66 7.30 -1.91
C ARG A 173 -17.57 8.25 -1.44
N GLN A 174 -17.89 9.23 -0.59
CA GLN A 174 -16.90 10.16 -0.04
C GLN A 174 -15.93 9.46 0.93
N GLU A 175 -16.41 8.50 1.71
CA GLU A 175 -15.60 7.68 2.62
C GLU A 175 -14.53 6.89 1.84
N VAL A 176 -14.94 6.13 0.83
CA VAL A 176 -14.03 5.25 0.07
C VAL A 176 -13.06 6.03 -0.82
N ARG A 177 -13.45 7.21 -1.33
CA ARG A 177 -12.56 8.07 -2.15
C ARG A 177 -11.35 8.62 -1.37
N ARG A 178 -11.41 8.60 -0.04
CA ARG A 178 -10.32 9.05 0.84
C ARG A 178 -9.40 7.91 1.27
N MET A 179 -9.74 6.66 0.91
CA MET A 179 -8.96 5.49 1.25
C MET A 179 -7.85 5.25 0.24
N SER A 180 -6.72 4.72 0.70
CA SER A 180 -5.75 4.02 -0.14
C SER A 180 -6.37 2.76 -0.77
N LYS A 181 -5.73 2.21 -1.81
CA LYS A 181 -6.20 0.97 -2.45
C LYS A 181 -6.31 -0.18 -1.45
N SER A 182 -5.31 -0.36 -0.60
CA SER A 182 -5.28 -1.43 0.42
C SER A 182 -6.39 -1.27 1.46
N GLU A 183 -6.66 -0.05 1.92
CA GLU A 183 -7.79 0.25 2.81
C GLU A 183 -9.15 -0.02 2.15
N ALA A 184 -9.30 0.37 0.88
CA ALA A 184 -10.52 0.16 0.12
C ALA A 184 -10.81 -1.32 -0.14
N ILE A 185 -9.78 -2.14 -0.41
CA ILE A 185 -9.91 -3.59 -0.52
C ILE A 185 -10.35 -4.21 0.80
N HIS A 186 -9.72 -3.82 1.91
CA HIS A 186 -10.13 -4.32 3.22
C HIS A 186 -11.56 -3.90 3.58
N TRP A 187 -11.95 -2.68 3.19
CA TRP A 187 -13.32 -2.20 3.32
C TRP A 187 -14.30 -3.07 2.52
N VAL A 188 -13.96 -3.44 1.27
CA VAL A 188 -14.77 -4.36 0.44
C VAL A 188 -14.90 -5.73 1.10
N GLU A 189 -13.81 -6.31 1.60
CA GLU A 189 -13.86 -7.61 2.29
C GLU A 189 -14.82 -7.59 3.49
N LYS A 190 -14.74 -6.53 4.29
CA LYS A 190 -15.57 -6.34 5.48
C LYS A 190 -17.04 -6.13 5.12
N THR A 191 -17.33 -5.31 4.12
CA THR A 191 -18.70 -5.02 3.71
C THR A 191 -19.34 -6.18 2.96
N TYR A 192 -18.58 -6.89 2.12
CA TYR A 192 -19.03 -8.12 1.48
C TYR A 192 -19.42 -9.17 2.52
N LYS A 193 -18.52 -9.50 3.46
CA LYS A 193 -18.80 -10.50 4.51
C LYS A 193 -20.01 -10.15 5.39
N ARG A 194 -20.24 -8.86 5.64
CA ARG A 194 -21.27 -8.41 6.60
C ARG A 194 -22.64 -8.20 5.95
N TYR A 195 -22.69 -7.70 4.73
CA TYR A 195 -23.93 -7.21 4.12
C TYR A 195 -24.37 -8.03 2.90
N ILE A 196 -23.51 -8.89 2.37
CA ILE A 196 -23.80 -9.71 1.19
C ILE A 196 -23.94 -11.16 1.64
N SER A 197 -25.15 -11.67 1.48
CA SER A 197 -25.50 -13.05 1.87
C SER A 197 -25.50 -13.98 0.67
N ASP A 198 -25.69 -13.43 -0.54
CA ASP A 198 -25.73 -14.17 -1.80
C ASP A 198 -24.83 -13.51 -2.84
N SER A 199 -23.92 -14.31 -3.41
CA SER A 199 -23.01 -13.85 -4.46
C SER A 199 -23.73 -13.43 -5.74
N GLN A 200 -24.94 -13.94 -5.98
CA GLN A 200 -25.75 -13.57 -7.14
C GLN A 200 -26.13 -12.09 -7.13
N GLU A 201 -26.25 -11.46 -5.96
CA GLU A 201 -26.53 -10.02 -5.86
C GLU A 201 -25.45 -9.19 -6.56
N ILE A 202 -24.19 -9.61 -6.47
CA ILE A 202 -23.06 -8.93 -7.12
C ILE A 202 -23.07 -9.20 -8.63
N MET A 203 -23.38 -10.43 -9.03
CA MET A 203 -23.49 -10.79 -10.45
C MET A 203 -24.63 -10.03 -11.14
N ASN A 204 -25.74 -9.80 -10.43
CA ASN A 204 -26.87 -9.01 -10.94
C ASN A 204 -26.46 -7.55 -11.18
N ILE A 205 -25.61 -6.95 -10.34
CA ILE A 205 -25.07 -5.61 -10.59
C ILE A 205 -24.25 -5.60 -11.90
N MET A 206 -23.42 -6.61 -12.14
CA MET A 206 -22.67 -6.72 -13.40
C MET A 206 -23.60 -6.80 -14.62
N GLN A 207 -24.69 -7.57 -14.53
CA GLN A 207 -25.65 -7.69 -15.63
C GLN A 207 -26.38 -6.37 -15.92
N VAL A 208 -26.78 -5.64 -14.88
CA VAL A 208 -27.42 -4.32 -14.99
C VAL A 208 -26.51 -3.31 -15.70
N ILE A 209 -25.21 -3.39 -15.48
CA ILE A 209 -24.24 -2.44 -16.06
C ILE A 209 -23.72 -2.89 -17.42
N GLY A 210 -23.58 -4.21 -17.63
CA GLY A 210 -23.10 -4.83 -18.86
C GLY A 210 -24.14 -4.85 -19.99
N GLY A 211 -25.43 -4.80 -19.67
CA GLY A 211 -26.50 -4.59 -20.64
C GLY A 211 -26.60 -5.68 -21.70
N VAL A 212 -27.04 -6.88 -21.30
CA VAL A 212 -27.94 -7.66 -22.16
C VAL A 212 -29.31 -7.55 -21.51
N ARG A 213 -30.15 -6.65 -22.06
CA ARG A 213 -31.60 -6.78 -21.89
C ARG A 213 -31.96 -8.08 -22.59
N SER A 214 -32.39 -9.09 -21.83
CA SER A 214 -33.27 -10.13 -22.36
C SER A 214 -34.57 -9.49 -22.85
#